data_AF-A0A5J4TYJ1-F1
#
_entry.id   AF-A0A5J4TYJ1-F1
#
_cell.length_a   1.000
_cell.length_b   1.000
_cell.length_c   1.000
_cell.angle_alpha   90.00
_cell.angle_beta   90.00
_cell.angle_gamma   90.00
#
_symmetry.space_group_name_H-M   'P 1'
#
loop_
_entity.id
_entity.type
_entity.pdbx_description
1 polymer ?
#
loop_
_entity_poly.entity_id
_entity_poly.type
_entity_poly.pdbx_seq_one_letter_code
_entity_poly.pdbx_strand_id
1 'polypeptide(L)'
;MGSTTQAKQTVVSHQDYDFDLRFIDILSFIPPNKTLKQFVEKFGTKGIKLTKRIFPHGSFNYDNYKQVLGLTTPFTKDDFYDKLNNKNINRVDANRVGISDEDYEQYNKDSTNFQDKWAYLKHYNIRDVTCMINPINHLIQITWEEKVDMLACISLAQIASQIIYKYCYDKFDINASYNIVNGFEQFEVTQYWWNNKVKGYINQDE
;
A
#
# COMPACT_ATOMS: atom_id res chain seq x y z
N MET A 1 -6.11 -15.36 10.33
CA MET A 1 -5.84 -14.16 9.50
C MET A 1 -7.06 -13.26 9.55
N GLY A 2 -7.02 -12.12 10.24
CA GLY A 2 -8.24 -11.30 10.40
C GLY A 2 -8.17 -10.15 11.39
N SER A 3 -7.00 -9.81 11.94
CA SER A 3 -6.86 -8.59 12.74
C SER A 3 -6.52 -7.41 11.84
N THR A 4 -7.15 -6.25 12.07
CA THR A 4 -6.79 -4.96 11.46
C THR A 4 -5.53 -4.35 12.07
N THR A 5 -5.02 -4.90 13.18
CA THR A 5 -3.89 -4.35 13.94
C THR A 5 -2.60 -5.15 13.83
N GLN A 6 -2.61 -6.33 13.19
CA GLN A 6 -1.39 -7.10 12.91
C GLN A 6 -1.12 -7.12 11.41
N ALA A 7 0.12 -6.81 11.03
CA ALA A 7 0.61 -7.00 9.67
C ALA A 7 0.30 -8.44 9.22
N LYS A 8 -0.45 -8.58 8.12
CA LYS A 8 -0.90 -9.87 7.61
C LYS A 8 0.28 -10.55 6.93
N GLN A 9 1.11 -11.23 7.72
CA GLN A 9 2.08 -12.18 7.20
C GLN A 9 1.59 -13.61 7.35
N THR A 10 2.03 -14.49 6.46
CA THR A 10 1.82 -15.93 6.53
C THR A 10 3.10 -16.62 6.13
N VAL A 11 3.49 -17.64 6.88
CA VAL A 11 4.64 -18.47 6.58
C VAL A 11 4.13 -19.85 6.16
N VAL A 12 4.65 -20.35 5.05
CA VAL A 12 4.36 -21.69 4.53
C VAL A 12 5.67 -22.45 4.50
N SER A 13 5.77 -23.50 5.31
CA SER A 13 6.93 -24.38 5.37
C SER A 13 6.75 -25.55 4.40
N HIS A 14 7.81 -25.88 3.65
CA HIS A 14 7.80 -27.08 2.81
C HIS A 14 7.99 -28.32 3.69
N GLN A 15 7.23 -29.39 3.44
CA GLN A 15 7.29 -30.60 4.29
C GLN A 15 8.56 -31.42 4.05
N ASP A 16 8.99 -31.52 2.79
CA ASP A 16 10.14 -32.35 2.40
C ASP A 16 11.49 -31.60 2.36
N TYR A 17 11.48 -30.27 2.46
CA TYR A 17 12.67 -29.43 2.32
C TYR A 17 12.68 -28.38 3.42
N ASP A 18 13.86 -28.09 3.96
CA ASP A 18 14.05 -27.12 5.04
C ASP A 18 14.09 -25.68 4.49
N PHE A 19 12.96 -25.22 3.95
CA PHE A 19 12.76 -23.82 3.59
C PHE A 19 11.33 -23.35 3.84
N ASP A 20 11.23 -22.06 4.13
CA ASP A 20 9.98 -21.34 4.39
C ASP A 20 9.72 -20.29 3.32
N LEU A 21 8.46 -20.17 2.90
CA LEU A 21 7.96 -19.05 2.11
C LEU A 21 7.17 -18.11 3.01
N ARG A 22 7.67 -16.88 3.18
CA ARG A 22 6.99 -15.82 3.91
C ARG A 22 6.25 -14.89 2.94
N PHE A 23 4.94 -14.82 3.07
CA PHE A 23 4.08 -13.87 2.39
C PHE A 23 3.81 -12.70 3.32
N ILE A 24 4.10 -11.47 2.87
CA ILE A 24 3.87 -10.25 3.63
C ILE A 24 2.93 -9.35 2.84
N ASP A 25 1.84 -8.92 3.47
CA ASP A 25 0.93 -7.95 2.87
C ASP A 25 1.64 -6.59 2.72
N ILE A 26 1.67 -6.08 1.48
CA ILE A 26 2.28 -4.78 1.15
C ILE A 26 1.65 -3.62 1.93
N LEU A 27 0.40 -3.75 2.37
CA LEU A 27 -0.26 -2.75 3.23
C LEU A 27 0.50 -2.53 4.55
N SER A 28 1.31 -3.50 5.00
CA SER A 28 2.18 -3.37 6.17
C SER A 28 3.24 -2.27 6.00
N PHE A 29 3.61 -1.95 4.75
CA PHE A 29 4.56 -0.90 4.40
C PHE A 29 3.90 0.42 4.01
N ILE A 30 2.58 0.51 4.12
CA ILE A 30 1.81 1.73 3.86
C ILE A 30 1.37 2.32 5.20
N PRO A 31 1.67 3.60 5.49
CA PRO A 31 1.23 4.22 6.73
C PRO A 31 -0.31 4.19 6.89
N PRO A 32 -0.85 4.10 8.13
CA PRO A 32 -2.28 3.87 8.38
C PRO A 32 -3.27 4.85 7.71
N ASN A 33 -2.81 6.05 7.35
CA ASN A 33 -3.62 7.10 6.71
C ASN A 33 -3.17 7.40 5.27
N LYS A 34 -2.46 6.47 4.61
CA LYS A 34 -1.99 6.61 3.24
C LYS A 34 -2.65 5.59 2.32
N THR A 35 -2.91 6.03 1.09
CA THR A 35 -3.49 5.18 0.05
C THR A 35 -2.40 4.43 -0.71
N LEU A 36 -2.78 3.31 -1.33
CA LEU A 36 -1.92 2.62 -2.29
C LEU A 36 -1.44 3.54 -3.41
N LYS A 37 -2.29 4.48 -3.84
CA LYS A 37 -1.94 5.50 -4.83
C LYS A 37 -0.76 6.35 -4.39
N GLN A 38 -0.81 6.88 -3.17
CA GLN A 38 0.28 7.68 -2.61
C GLN A 38 1.57 6.87 -2.43
N PHE A 39 1.45 5.59 -2.07
CA PHE A 39 2.61 4.69 -1.99
C PHE A 39 3.31 4.55 -3.35
N VAL A 40 2.56 4.26 -4.41
CA VAL A 40 3.12 4.14 -5.75
C VAL A 40 3.60 5.48 -6.31
N GLU A 41 2.96 6.60 -6.01
CA GLU A 41 3.46 7.92 -6.40
C GLU A 41 4.81 8.25 -5.75
N LYS A 42 5.03 7.78 -4.52
CA LYS A 42 6.27 8.02 -3.78
C LYS A 42 7.40 7.05 -4.14
N PHE A 43 7.08 5.77 -4.30
CA PHE A 43 8.08 4.71 -4.53
C PHE A 43 8.11 4.21 -5.98
N GLY A 44 7.16 4.59 -6.83
CA GLY A 44 7.14 4.19 -8.23
C GLY A 44 8.17 4.93 -9.08
N THR A 45 8.39 4.41 -10.29
CA THR A 45 9.28 5.02 -11.28
C THR A 45 8.67 6.31 -11.82
N LYS A 46 9.49 7.38 -11.98
CA LYS A 46 9.06 8.64 -12.62
C LYS A 46 8.43 8.34 -13.99
N GLY A 47 7.20 8.80 -14.21
CA GLY A 47 6.44 8.61 -15.46
C GLY A 47 5.41 7.49 -15.43
N ILE A 48 5.46 6.56 -14.46
CA ILE A 48 4.41 5.56 -14.27
C ILE A 48 3.29 6.19 -13.45
N LYS A 49 2.30 6.77 -14.15
CA LYS A 49 1.03 7.14 -13.49
C LYS A 49 0.24 5.88 -13.15
N LEU A 50 -0.20 5.80 -11.90
CA LEU A 50 -1.16 4.81 -11.45
C LEU A 50 -2.53 5.12 -12.07
N THR A 51 -2.74 4.62 -13.28
CA THR A 51 -4.08 4.46 -13.84
C THR A 51 -4.57 3.10 -13.38
N LYS A 52 -4.96 3.01 -12.09
CA LYS A 52 -5.70 1.86 -11.59
C LYS A 52 -6.94 1.74 -12.48
N ARG A 53 -7.03 0.66 -13.25
CA ARG A 53 -8.23 0.39 -14.02
C ARG A 53 -9.32 -0.07 -13.05
N ILE A 54 -10.54 -0.24 -13.53
CA ILE A 54 -11.68 -0.61 -12.68
C ILE A 54 -12.22 -1.94 -13.16
N PHE A 55 -12.45 -2.86 -12.23
CA PHE A 55 -12.94 -4.20 -12.55
C PHE A 55 -14.06 -4.61 -11.60
N PRO A 56 -15.18 -5.17 -12.09
CA PRO A 56 -16.31 -5.57 -11.26
C PRO A 56 -16.08 -6.96 -10.66
N HIS A 57 -15.38 -7.03 -9.53
CA HIS A 57 -15.04 -8.32 -8.89
C HIS A 57 -16.25 -9.15 -8.44
N GLY A 58 -17.40 -8.52 -8.19
CA GLY A 58 -18.65 -9.19 -7.79
C GLY A 58 -19.54 -9.66 -8.94
N SER A 59 -19.13 -9.44 -10.19
CA SER A 59 -19.97 -9.71 -11.38
C SER A 59 -20.08 -11.19 -11.75
N PHE A 60 -19.20 -12.04 -11.24
CA PHE A 60 -19.21 -13.49 -11.46
C PHE A 60 -18.68 -14.24 -10.25
N ASN A 61 -18.90 -15.56 -10.25
CA ASN A 61 -18.45 -16.48 -9.22
C ASN A 61 -17.93 -17.79 -9.84
N TYR A 62 -17.61 -18.76 -8.99
CA TYR A 62 -17.10 -20.07 -9.41
C TYR A 62 -18.02 -20.80 -10.40
N ASP A 63 -19.33 -20.62 -10.29
CA ASP A 63 -20.31 -21.36 -11.09
C ASP A 63 -20.49 -20.74 -12.48
N ASN A 64 -20.42 -19.41 -12.60
CA ASN A 64 -20.78 -18.71 -13.84
C ASN A 64 -19.61 -17.99 -14.55
N TYR A 65 -18.39 -18.02 -14.00
CA TYR A 65 -17.26 -17.23 -14.56
C TYR A 65 -17.01 -17.48 -16.05
N LYS A 66 -17.13 -18.73 -16.53
CA LYS A 66 -16.90 -19.04 -17.96
C LYS A 66 -17.91 -18.35 -18.86
N GLN A 67 -19.19 -18.35 -18.45
CA GLN A 67 -20.26 -17.72 -19.19
C GLN A 67 -20.11 -16.20 -19.18
N VAL A 68 -19.87 -15.61 -18.01
CA VAL A 68 -19.73 -14.15 -17.88
C VAL A 68 -18.49 -13.65 -18.60
N LEU A 69 -17.32 -14.24 -18.35
CA LEU A 69 -16.05 -13.76 -18.90
C LEU A 69 -15.88 -14.04 -20.40
N GLY A 70 -16.63 -15.00 -20.96
CA GLY A 70 -16.65 -15.29 -22.39
C GLY A 70 -17.50 -14.31 -23.22
N LEU A 71 -18.22 -13.39 -22.59
CA LEU A 71 -19.00 -12.38 -23.31
C LEU A 71 -18.10 -11.31 -23.92
N THR A 72 -18.44 -10.89 -25.13
CA THR A 72 -17.82 -9.78 -25.85
C THR A 72 -18.45 -8.43 -25.51
N THR A 73 -19.62 -8.43 -24.88
CA THR A 73 -20.28 -7.22 -24.40
C THR A 73 -19.55 -6.67 -23.16
N PRO A 74 -19.49 -5.34 -22.94
CA PRO A 74 -18.95 -4.77 -21.71
C PRO A 74 -19.75 -5.19 -20.47
N PHE A 75 -19.13 -5.04 -19.30
CA PHE A 75 -19.85 -5.06 -18.03
C PHE A 75 -20.80 -3.87 -17.96
N THR A 76 -22.00 -4.12 -17.43
CA THR A 76 -22.99 -3.08 -17.17
C THR A 76 -22.60 -2.31 -15.92
N LYS A 77 -23.18 -1.11 -15.72
CA LYS A 77 -22.92 -0.32 -14.51
C LYS A 77 -23.30 -1.07 -13.23
N ASP A 78 -24.36 -1.89 -13.29
CA ASP A 78 -24.84 -2.69 -12.17
C ASP A 78 -23.87 -3.83 -11.78
N ASP A 79 -23.04 -4.30 -12.73
CA ASP A 79 -22.03 -5.32 -12.44
C ASP A 79 -20.96 -4.83 -11.46
N PHE A 80 -20.77 -3.50 -11.34
CA PHE A 80 -19.84 -2.88 -10.39
C PHE A 80 -20.43 -2.70 -9.00
N TYR A 81 -21.69 -3.10 -8.78
CA TYR A 81 -22.31 -3.06 -7.46
C TYR A 81 -21.81 -4.23 -6.61
N ASP A 82 -21.15 -3.92 -5.49
CA ASP A 82 -20.67 -4.94 -4.55
C ASP A 82 -21.82 -5.48 -3.68
N LYS A 83 -22.40 -6.60 -4.11
CA LYS A 83 -23.53 -7.26 -3.42
C LYS A 83 -23.13 -7.87 -2.07
N LEU A 84 -21.83 -8.09 -1.80
CA LEU A 84 -21.34 -8.71 -0.57
C LEU A 84 -21.17 -7.68 0.56
N ASN A 85 -20.85 -6.43 0.21
CA ASN A 85 -20.68 -5.35 1.17
C ASN A 85 -21.98 -4.56 1.37
N ASN A 86 -22.98 -5.20 1.97
CA ASN A 86 -24.22 -4.55 2.44
C ASN A 86 -23.95 -3.70 3.71
N LYS A 87 -22.91 -2.87 3.72
CA LYS A 87 -22.54 -2.01 4.86
C LYS A 87 -22.99 -0.58 4.61
N ASN A 88 -23.87 -0.11 5.50
CA ASN A 88 -23.99 1.30 5.88
C ASN A 88 -22.60 1.92 6.07
N ILE A 89 -22.21 2.88 5.23
CA ILE A 89 -20.93 3.58 5.34
C ILE A 89 -21.18 4.98 5.94
N ASN A 90 -21.16 5.07 7.28
CA ASN A 90 -20.88 6.32 7.99
C ASN A 90 -19.38 6.64 7.89
N ARG A 91 -18.90 6.89 6.68
CA ARG A 91 -17.57 7.47 6.39
C ARG A 91 -17.70 8.35 5.14
N VAL A 92 -18.18 9.58 5.36
CA VAL A 92 -18.12 10.79 4.51
C VAL A 92 -18.67 10.71 3.06
N ASP A 93 -18.77 9.55 2.43
CA ASP A 93 -19.33 9.35 1.09
C ASP A 93 -20.41 8.25 1.09
N ALA A 94 -21.48 8.46 1.85
CA ALA A 94 -22.61 7.52 1.99
C ALA A 94 -23.44 7.29 0.70
N ASN A 95 -23.06 7.88 -0.44
CA ASN A 95 -23.81 7.84 -1.70
C ASN A 95 -23.14 7.08 -2.86
N ARG A 96 -21.95 6.48 -2.70
CA ARG A 96 -21.30 5.72 -3.78
C ARG A 96 -21.29 4.21 -3.51
N VAL A 97 -22.45 3.58 -3.71
CA VAL A 97 -22.60 2.12 -3.73
C VAL A 97 -22.35 1.56 -5.15
N GLY A 98 -21.34 2.07 -5.84
CA GLY A 98 -21.06 1.70 -7.23
C GLY A 98 -20.02 2.59 -7.87
N ILE A 99 -19.66 2.24 -9.11
CA ILE A 99 -18.75 3.02 -9.96
C ILE A 99 -19.34 4.41 -10.28
N SER A 100 -18.53 5.47 -10.33
CA SER A 100 -19.00 6.79 -10.77
C SER A 100 -19.29 6.78 -12.28
N ASP A 101 -20.05 7.77 -12.76
CA ASP A 101 -20.31 7.91 -14.20
C ASP A 101 -19.01 8.13 -14.99
N GLU A 102 -18.11 8.98 -14.48
CA GLU A 102 -16.83 9.24 -15.14
C GLU A 102 -15.96 7.99 -15.22
N ASP A 103 -15.90 7.23 -14.12
CA ASP A 103 -15.16 5.99 -14.02
C ASP A 103 -15.75 4.89 -14.92
N TYR A 104 -17.09 4.81 -15.03
CA TYR A 104 -17.78 3.88 -15.92
C TYR A 104 -17.61 4.23 -17.39
N GLU A 105 -17.66 5.51 -17.74
CA GLU A 105 -17.32 5.98 -19.09
C GLU A 105 -15.88 5.61 -19.47
N GLN A 106 -14.93 5.79 -18.54
CA GLN A 106 -13.54 5.39 -18.76
C GLN A 106 -13.40 3.87 -18.92
N TYR A 107 -14.10 3.08 -18.11
CA TYR A 107 -14.18 1.63 -18.27
C TYR A 107 -14.69 1.25 -19.67
N ASN A 108 -15.80 1.85 -20.13
CA ASN A 108 -16.38 1.55 -21.44
C ASN A 108 -15.37 1.84 -22.57
N LYS A 109 -14.73 3.01 -22.55
CA LYS A 109 -13.67 3.38 -23.51
C LYS A 109 -12.50 2.40 -23.50
N ASP A 110 -12.12 1.92 -22.32
CA ASP A 110 -11.03 0.96 -22.18
C ASP A 110 -11.43 -0.43 -22.68
N SER A 111 -12.67 -0.87 -22.39
CA SER A 111 -13.17 -2.22 -22.66
C SER A 111 -13.25 -2.55 -24.15
N THR A 112 -13.49 -1.56 -25.01
CA THR A 112 -13.58 -1.73 -26.48
C THR A 112 -12.27 -2.18 -27.12
N ASN A 113 -11.14 -2.04 -26.41
CA ASN A 113 -9.83 -2.50 -26.89
C ASN A 113 -9.62 -4.01 -26.70
N PHE A 114 -10.60 -4.71 -26.13
CA PHE A 114 -10.49 -6.13 -25.78
C PHE A 114 -11.63 -6.92 -26.42
N GLN A 115 -11.32 -8.13 -26.89
CA GLN A 115 -12.28 -8.99 -27.58
C GLN A 115 -13.40 -9.47 -26.65
N ASP A 116 -13.05 -9.81 -25.42
CA ASP A 116 -13.95 -10.36 -24.41
C ASP A 116 -13.52 -9.91 -23.00
N LYS A 117 -14.39 -10.20 -22.04
CA LYS A 117 -14.15 -9.89 -20.62
C LYS A 117 -12.94 -10.66 -20.06
N TRP A 118 -12.56 -11.80 -20.62
CA TRP A 118 -11.32 -12.52 -20.28
C TRP A 118 -10.07 -11.71 -20.61
N ALA A 119 -9.99 -11.18 -21.83
CA ALA A 119 -8.88 -10.35 -22.29
C ALA A 119 -8.78 -9.07 -21.43
N TYR A 120 -9.92 -8.46 -21.10
CA TYR A 120 -9.97 -7.32 -20.19
C TYR A 120 -9.47 -7.67 -18.77
N LEU A 121 -9.93 -8.78 -18.18
CA LEU A 121 -9.49 -9.25 -16.86
C LEU A 121 -7.97 -9.52 -16.83
N LYS A 122 -7.46 -10.19 -17.86
CA LYS A 122 -6.02 -10.46 -17.98
C LYS A 122 -5.22 -9.15 -18.02
N HIS A 123 -5.64 -8.20 -18.86
CA HIS A 123 -5.01 -6.89 -18.96
C HIS A 123 -5.07 -6.11 -17.64
N TYR A 124 -6.23 -6.12 -16.98
CA TYR A 124 -6.43 -5.51 -15.67
C TYR A 124 -5.44 -6.06 -14.64
N ASN A 125 -5.38 -7.39 -14.48
CA ASN A 125 -4.50 -8.04 -13.52
C ASN A 125 -3.02 -7.76 -13.82
N ILE A 126 -2.60 -7.81 -15.08
CA ILE A 126 -1.23 -7.48 -15.48
C ILE A 126 -0.91 -6.03 -15.13
N ARG A 127 -1.84 -5.10 -15.40
CA ARG A 127 -1.65 -3.68 -15.10
C ARG A 127 -1.53 -3.42 -13.60
N ASP A 128 -2.37 -4.06 -12.78
CA ASP A 128 -2.33 -3.95 -11.32
C ASP A 128 -1.03 -4.52 -10.74
N VAL A 129 -0.54 -5.64 -11.27
CA VAL A 129 0.78 -6.18 -10.88
C VAL A 129 1.90 -5.24 -11.32
N THR A 130 1.85 -4.74 -12.55
CA THR A 130 2.90 -3.86 -13.12
C THR A 130 3.02 -2.54 -12.36
N CYS A 131 1.90 -1.97 -11.89
CA CYS A 131 1.93 -0.72 -11.13
C CYS A 131 2.45 -0.92 -9.71
N MET A 132 2.35 -2.13 -9.16
CA MET A 132 2.79 -2.49 -7.81
C MET A 132 4.24 -2.97 -7.74
N ILE A 133 4.70 -3.73 -8.74
CA ILE A 133 6.02 -4.37 -8.70
C ILE A 133 7.16 -3.34 -8.65
N ASN A 134 7.03 -2.22 -9.37
CA ASN A 134 8.08 -1.19 -9.42
C ASN A 134 8.28 -0.48 -8.07
N PRO A 135 7.22 0.03 -7.40
CA PRO A 135 7.30 0.53 -6.03
C PRO A 135 7.91 -0.46 -5.04
N ILE A 136 7.54 -1.74 -5.14
CA ILE A 136 8.06 -2.79 -4.26
C ILE A 136 9.56 -2.99 -4.50
N ASN A 137 9.98 -3.12 -5.76
CA ASN A 137 11.39 -3.25 -6.13
C ASN A 137 12.22 -2.05 -5.68
N HIS A 138 11.69 -0.83 -5.82
CA HIS A 138 12.38 0.36 -5.36
C HIS A 138 12.51 0.41 -3.83
N LEU A 139 11.48 -0.02 -3.08
CA LEU A 139 11.55 -0.13 -1.63
C LEU A 139 12.61 -1.18 -1.19
N ILE A 140 12.66 -2.33 -1.86
CA ILE A 140 13.70 -3.35 -1.67
C ILE A 140 15.09 -2.76 -1.96
N GLN A 141 15.22 -1.99 -3.05
CA GLN A 141 16.49 -1.37 -3.42
C GLN A 141 16.97 -0.36 -2.36
N ILE A 142 16.11 0.56 -1.90
CA ILE A 142 16.48 1.56 -0.89
C ILE A 142 16.90 0.87 0.41
N THR A 143 16.15 -0.14 0.85
CA THR A 143 16.46 -0.89 2.08
C THR A 143 17.78 -1.66 1.96
N TRP A 144 18.04 -2.25 0.79
CA TRP A 144 19.31 -2.88 0.47
C TRP A 144 20.49 -1.90 0.47
N GLU A 145 20.35 -0.74 -0.18
CA GLU A 145 21.37 0.32 -0.21
C GLU A 145 21.71 0.82 1.21
N GLU A 146 20.70 0.91 2.07
CA GLU A 146 20.86 1.27 3.48
C GLU A 146 21.34 0.11 4.37
N LYS A 147 21.51 -1.10 3.82
CA LYS A 147 21.87 -2.33 4.54
C LYS A 147 20.92 -2.65 5.70
N VAL A 148 19.63 -2.33 5.54
CA VAL A 148 18.57 -2.62 6.50
C VAL A 148 17.80 -3.84 6.04
N ASP A 149 17.61 -4.82 6.93
CA ASP A 149 16.77 -5.98 6.66
C ASP A 149 15.30 -5.57 6.60
N MET A 150 14.80 -5.43 5.37
CA MET A 150 13.40 -5.10 5.09
C MET A 150 12.43 -6.16 5.62
N LEU A 151 12.80 -7.44 5.61
CA LEU A 151 11.89 -8.54 5.99
C LEU A 151 11.81 -8.72 7.52
N ALA A 152 12.86 -8.34 8.25
CA ALA A 152 12.82 -8.19 9.70
C ALA A 152 12.05 -6.94 10.14
N CYS A 153 12.02 -5.89 9.31
CA CYS A 153 11.22 -4.70 9.55
C CYS A 153 9.78 -4.89 9.06
N ILE A 154 8.83 -5.08 9.98
CA ILE A 154 7.42 -5.36 9.67
C ILE A 154 6.66 -4.07 9.23
N SER A 155 7.33 -2.92 9.11
CA SER A 155 6.72 -1.67 8.65
C SER A 155 7.73 -0.66 8.10
N LEU A 156 7.23 0.32 7.33
CA LEU A 156 8.04 1.44 6.84
C LEU A 156 8.60 2.32 7.96
N ALA A 157 7.89 2.44 9.08
CA ALA A 157 8.35 3.17 10.25
C ALA A 157 9.54 2.47 10.93
N GLN A 158 9.53 1.15 11.02
CA GLN A 158 10.66 0.38 11.53
C GLN A 158 11.88 0.50 10.61
N ILE A 159 11.68 0.38 9.29
CA ILE A 159 12.75 0.62 8.31
C ILE A 159 13.38 2.01 8.52
N ALA A 160 12.54 3.06 8.57
CA ALA A 160 13.01 4.43 8.77
C ALA A 160 13.77 4.60 10.09
N SER A 161 13.29 3.98 11.17
CA SER A 161 13.99 4.01 12.47
C SER A 161 15.37 3.37 12.39
N GLN A 162 15.50 2.21 11.72
CA GLN A 162 16.80 1.54 11.55
C GLN A 162 17.78 2.39 10.73
N ILE A 163 17.29 3.03 9.66
CA ILE A 163 18.07 3.97 8.85
C ILE A 163 18.55 5.16 9.70
N ILE A 164 17.67 5.75 10.50
CA ILE A 164 18.03 6.86 11.40
C ILE A 164 19.11 6.43 12.39
N TYR A 165 18.93 5.28 13.05
CA TYR A 165 19.94 4.74 13.96
C TYR A 165 21.27 4.52 13.26
N LYS A 166 21.27 3.90 12.07
CA LYS A 166 22.48 3.75 11.26
C LYS A 166 23.19 5.08 11.05
N TYR A 167 22.49 6.14 10.64
CA TYR A 167 23.11 7.46 10.44
C TYR A 167 23.59 8.13 11.73
N CYS A 168 22.87 7.97 12.84
CA CYS A 168 23.29 8.52 14.14
C CYS A 168 24.59 7.86 14.64
N TYR A 169 24.75 6.56 14.39
CA TYR A 169 25.93 5.80 14.80
C TYR A 169 27.02 5.70 13.73
N ASP A 170 26.81 6.22 12.52
CA ASP A 170 27.80 6.18 11.43
C ASP A 170 29.11 6.90 11.79
N LYS A 171 29.02 7.90 12.68
CA LYS A 171 30.17 8.65 13.23
C LYS A 171 30.55 8.21 14.64
N PHE A 172 29.92 7.15 15.16
CA PHE A 172 30.24 6.62 16.47
C PHE A 172 31.53 5.79 16.40
N ASP A 173 32.53 6.24 17.12
CA ASP A 173 33.82 5.61 17.31
C ASP A 173 33.94 5.22 18.77
N ILE A 174 33.94 3.91 19.04
CA ILE A 174 34.04 3.36 20.40
C ILE A 174 35.34 3.78 21.12
N ASN A 175 36.37 4.17 20.35
CA ASN A 175 37.66 4.59 20.88
C ASN A 175 37.79 6.12 20.95
N ALA A 176 36.81 6.88 20.44
CA ALA A 176 36.84 8.32 20.53
C ALA A 176 36.57 8.77 21.97
N SER A 177 37.35 9.75 22.43
CA SER A 177 37.11 10.42 23.70
C SER A 177 35.97 11.43 23.51
N TYR A 178 34.74 11.00 23.73
CA TYR A 178 33.59 11.89 23.82
C TYR A 178 33.67 12.69 25.12
N ASN A 179 33.85 14.01 25.01
CA ASN A 179 33.73 14.88 26.18
C ASN A 179 32.33 14.67 26.79
N ILE A 180 32.27 14.46 28.11
CA ILE A 180 31.01 14.54 28.84
C ILE A 180 30.55 16.00 28.70
N VAL A 181 29.60 16.25 27.80
CA VAL A 181 28.92 17.55 27.74
C VAL A 181 27.99 17.60 28.94
N ASN A 182 28.53 17.95 30.10
CA ASN A 182 27.77 18.24 31.32
C ASN A 182 27.03 19.60 31.25
N GLY A 183 26.98 20.22 30.08
CA GLY A 183 26.04 21.29 29.81
C GLY A 183 24.65 20.68 29.72
N PHE A 184 23.95 20.57 30.84
CA PHE A 184 22.51 20.43 30.79
C PHE A 184 21.97 21.69 30.10
N GLU A 185 21.76 21.65 28.78
CA GLU A 185 20.83 22.57 28.15
C GLU A 185 19.46 22.21 28.69
N GLN A 186 19.02 22.97 29.70
CA GLN A 186 17.71 22.83 30.28
C GLN A 186 16.71 23.18 29.18
N PHE A 187 16.02 22.18 28.65
CA PHE A 187 15.01 22.39 27.62
C PHE A 187 13.92 23.32 28.15
N GLU A 188 13.83 24.53 27.61
CA GLU A 188 12.78 25.47 27.96
C GLU A 188 11.53 25.22 27.12
N VAL A 189 10.44 24.85 27.80
CA VAL A 189 9.12 24.76 27.17
C VAL A 189 8.64 26.17 26.86
N THR A 190 8.79 26.60 25.61
CA THR A 190 8.20 27.85 25.14
C THR A 190 6.77 27.64 24.66
N GLN A 191 5.92 28.67 24.78
CA GLN A 191 4.57 28.66 24.22
C GLN A 191 4.58 28.33 22.72
N TYR A 192 5.58 28.83 21.99
CA TYR A 192 5.75 28.56 20.56
C TYR A 192 6.00 27.05 20.29
N TRP A 193 6.91 26.44 21.04
CA TRP A 193 7.18 25.00 20.93
C TRP A 193 5.94 24.17 21.28
N TRP A 194 5.22 24.53 22.35
CA TRP A 194 3.99 23.85 22.76
C TRP A 194 2.91 23.93 21.67
N ASN A 195 2.68 25.13 21.14
CA ASN A 195 1.71 25.33 20.06
C ASN A 195 2.06 24.50 18.80
N ASN A 196 3.34 24.39 18.47
CA ASN A 196 3.79 23.55 17.35
C ASN A 196 3.60 22.05 17.64
N LYS A 197 3.83 21.60 18.88
CA LYS A 197 3.54 20.22 19.29
C LYS A 197 2.06 19.89 19.19
N VAL A 198 1.20 20.76 19.68
CA VAL A 198 -0.26 20.60 19.59
C VAL A 198 -0.73 20.53 18.14
N LYS A 199 -0.25 21.45 17.28
CA LYS A 199 -0.54 21.40 15.84
C LYS A 199 -0.09 20.09 15.19
N GLY A 200 1.07 19.57 15.61
CA GLY A 200 1.59 18.29 15.13
C GLY A 200 0.65 17.12 15.44
N TYR A 201 0.06 17.08 16.63
CA TYR A 201 -0.92 16.05 17.00
C TYR A 201 -2.25 16.21 16.26
N ILE A 202 -2.76 17.43 16.14
CA ILE A 202 -3.98 17.69 15.36
C ILE A 202 -3.83 17.19 13.92
N ASN A 203 -2.70 17.48 13.28
CA ASN A 203 -2.40 17.02 11.91
C ASN A 203 -2.17 15.50 11.80
N GLN A 204 -1.94 14.80 12.91
CA GLN A 204 -1.81 13.33 12.94
C GLN A 204 -3.17 12.65 13.13
N ASP A 205 -4.08 13.31 13.83
CA ASP A 205 -5.44 12.83 14.10
C ASP A 205 -6.42 13.16 12.95
N GLU A 206 -6.08 14.11 12.08
CA GLU A 206 -6.72 14.35 10.77
C GLU A 206 -6.26 13.35 9.68
#